data_AF-A0A7X3R678-F1
#
_entry.id   AF-A0A7X3R678-F1
#
_cell.length_a   1.000
_cell.length_b   1.000
_cell.length_c   1.000
_cell.angle_alpha   90.00
_cell.angle_beta   90.00
_cell.angle_gamma   90.00
#
_symmetry.space_group_name_H-M   'P 1'
#
loop_
_entity.id
_entity.type
_entity.pdbx_description
1 polymer ?
#
loop_
_entity_poly.entity_id
_entity_poly.type
_entity_poly.pdbx_seq_one_letter_code
_entity_poly.pdbx_strand_id
1 'polypeptide(L)'
;MTTITHSSGRDGDTTAFALDPYVNRLPPAGAKVVVAMSGGVDSSVAAAMLKEAGCEVIGVTMHLWDYDRVGGNAQFEHGCCTVEDRNDARVVAGKLGIPYYVVDFRAEFEQGVISNFVSEYVQGRTPNPCVACNSRVKFGVLLDRARELGADYVATGHYARVSLDETAD
;
A
#
# COMPACT_ATOMS: atom_id res chain seq x y z
N MET A 1 10.33 1.37 3.40
CA MET A 1 9.47 1.59 2.22
C MET A 1 9.69 0.44 1.25
N THR A 2 8.64 -0.34 1.00
CA THR A 2 8.67 -1.41 0.01
C THR A 2 8.01 -0.91 -1.26
N THR A 3 8.71 -1.00 -2.39
CA THR A 3 8.17 -0.67 -3.71
C THR A 3 8.25 -1.91 -4.59
N ILE A 4 7.15 -2.25 -5.24
CA ILE A 4 7.06 -3.38 -6.17
C ILE A 4 6.89 -2.84 -7.58
N THR A 5 7.78 -3.26 -8.48
CA THR A 5 7.76 -2.99 -9.92
C THR A 5 6.66 -3.77 -10.62
N HIS A 6 6.03 -3.14 -11.61
CA HIS A 6 5.38 -3.87 -12.68
C HIS A 6 6.31 -3.90 -13.90
N SER A 7 6.56 -5.08 -14.48
CA SER A 7 7.39 -5.20 -15.69
C SER A 7 6.63 -4.67 -16.91
N SER A 8 6.74 -3.37 -17.17
CA SER A 8 6.53 -2.78 -18.49
C SER A 8 7.64 -1.77 -18.73
N GLY A 9 8.66 -2.21 -19.45
CA GLY A 9 9.98 -1.59 -19.55
C GLY A 9 9.97 -0.10 -19.87
N ARG A 10 10.91 0.60 -19.24
CA ARG A 10 11.53 1.83 -19.70
C ARG A 10 12.82 2.03 -18.91
N ASP A 11 13.94 1.78 -19.59
CA ASP A 11 15.29 2.10 -19.09
C ASP A 11 15.51 3.61 -19.21
N GLY A 12 15.89 4.26 -18.11
CA GLY A 12 16.12 5.71 -18.09
C GLY A 12 16.82 6.19 -16.82
N ASP A 13 18.14 6.36 -16.95
CA ASP A 13 19.06 7.31 -16.31
C ASP A 13 18.79 7.75 -14.84
N THR A 14 19.61 7.25 -13.92
CA THR A 14 19.61 7.64 -12.49
C THR A 14 20.80 8.54 -12.17
N THR A 15 20.58 9.86 -12.06
CA THR A 15 21.52 10.75 -11.37
C THR A 15 20.91 11.33 -10.11
N ALA A 16 21.71 11.25 -9.02
CA ALA A 16 21.68 12.02 -7.78
C ALA A 16 20.72 11.60 -6.64
N PHE A 17 21.16 10.63 -5.83
CA PHE A 17 21.52 10.76 -4.42
C PHE A 17 22.30 9.48 -4.09
N ALA A 18 23.55 9.57 -3.64
CA ALA A 18 24.37 8.39 -3.34
C ALA A 18 23.85 7.70 -2.08
N LEU A 19 22.80 6.89 -2.23
CA LEU A 19 22.37 5.89 -1.27
C LEU A 19 23.16 4.61 -1.55
N ASP A 20 23.61 3.98 -0.47
CA ASP A 20 24.47 2.79 -0.44
C ASP A 20 24.11 1.73 -1.51
N PRO A 21 25.09 1.04 -2.12
CA PRO A 21 24.87 0.03 -3.17
C PRO A 21 23.92 -1.12 -2.78
N TYR A 22 23.58 -1.29 -1.50
CA TYR A 22 22.58 -2.24 -0.98
C TYR A 22 21.22 -1.59 -0.64
N VAL A 23 21.02 -0.33 -1.02
CA VAL A 23 19.80 0.45 -0.74
C VAL A 23 18.95 0.50 -2.00
N ASN A 24 17.80 -0.20 -1.90
CA ASN A 24 16.51 0.12 -2.50
C ASN A 24 16.62 1.17 -3.62
N ARG A 25 16.74 0.74 -4.88
CA ARG A 25 16.60 1.68 -6.00
C ARG A 25 15.17 2.24 -5.92
N LEU A 26 15.05 3.49 -5.47
CA LEU A 26 13.80 4.22 -5.58
C LEU A 26 13.37 4.20 -7.06
N PRO A 27 12.07 4.20 -7.35
CA PRO A 27 11.60 4.37 -8.72
C PRO A 27 12.29 5.57 -9.38
N PRO A 28 12.61 5.48 -10.68
CA PRO A 28 13.24 6.58 -11.39
C PRO A 28 12.31 7.81 -11.37
N ALA A 29 12.91 9.00 -11.47
CA ALA A 29 12.15 10.24 -11.58
C ALA A 29 11.16 10.16 -12.76
N GLY A 30 9.95 10.69 -12.57
CA GLY A 30 8.85 10.59 -13.54
C GLY A 30 8.08 9.26 -13.54
N ALA A 31 8.54 8.23 -12.82
CA ALA A 31 7.74 7.02 -12.63
C ALA A 31 6.43 7.33 -11.89
N LYS A 32 5.33 6.71 -12.32
CA LYS A 32 4.04 6.83 -11.64
C LYS A 32 3.91 5.78 -10.56
N VAL A 33 3.71 6.23 -9.32
CA VAL A 33 3.72 5.36 -8.13
C VAL A 33 2.43 5.51 -7.35
N VAL A 34 1.70 4.43 -7.18
CA VAL A 34 0.56 4.35 -6.25
C VAL A 34 1.07 3.99 -4.87
N VAL A 35 0.81 4.84 -3.88
CA VAL A 35 1.20 4.62 -2.48
C VAL A 35 -0.01 4.21 -1.67
N ALA A 36 0.03 3.04 -1.04
CA ALA A 36 -0.95 2.64 -0.04
C ALA A 36 -0.77 3.49 1.23
N MET A 37 -1.66 4.45 1.44
CA MET A 37 -1.66 5.36 2.59
C MET A 37 -2.67 4.91 3.62
N SER A 38 -2.20 4.53 4.82
CA SER A 38 -3.07 4.07 5.91
C SER A 38 -3.45 5.18 6.88
N GLY A 39 -3.02 6.43 6.64
CA GLY A 39 -3.07 7.53 7.63
C GLY A 39 -1.88 7.55 8.59
N GLY A 40 -1.12 6.45 8.66
CA GLY A 40 0.06 6.34 9.52
C GLY A 40 1.29 7.08 8.99
N VAL A 41 2.27 7.26 9.89
CA VAL A 41 3.51 7.99 9.59
C VAL A 41 4.33 7.30 8.50
N ASP A 42 4.40 5.96 8.49
CA ASP A 42 5.28 5.21 7.59
C ASP A 42 4.88 5.38 6.13
N SER A 43 3.59 5.26 5.83
CA SER A 43 3.06 5.50 4.48
C SER A 43 3.15 6.97 4.07
N SER A 44 3.05 7.88 5.04
CA SER A 44 3.17 9.32 4.80
C SER A 44 4.59 9.71 4.41
N VAL A 45 5.59 9.21 5.14
CA VAL A 45 7.01 9.41 4.85
C VAL A 45 7.37 8.72 3.53
N ALA A 46 6.87 7.51 3.26
CA ALA A 46 7.08 6.85 1.97
C ALA A 46 6.58 7.69 0.78
N ALA A 47 5.37 8.27 0.87
CA ALA A 47 4.84 9.15 -0.16
C ALA A 47 5.70 10.43 -0.33
N ALA A 48 6.15 11.02 0.78
CA ALA A 48 7.02 12.19 0.76
C ALA A 48 8.38 11.90 0.08
N MET A 49 9.02 10.78 0.43
CA MET A 49 10.30 10.38 -0.17
C MET A 49 10.20 10.15 -1.67
N LEU A 50 9.12 9.51 -2.15
CA LEU A 50 8.88 9.30 -3.58
C LEU A 50 8.63 10.62 -4.31
N LYS A 51 7.89 11.54 -3.69
CA LYS A 51 7.64 12.88 -4.23
C LYS A 51 8.94 13.67 -4.35
N GLU A 52 9.79 13.62 -3.33
CA GLU A 52 11.11 14.26 -3.32
C GLU A 52 12.06 13.66 -4.37
N ALA A 53 11.95 12.34 -4.61
CA ALA A 53 12.67 11.65 -5.68
C ALA A 53 12.15 11.96 -7.10
N GLY A 54 11.15 12.83 -7.24
CA GLY A 54 10.61 13.26 -8.54
C GLY A 54 9.61 12.31 -9.17
N CYS A 55 9.03 11.36 -8.42
CA CYS A 55 7.99 10.47 -8.93
C CYS A 55 6.63 11.18 -9.07
N GLU A 56 5.80 10.68 -9.99
CA GLU A 56 4.37 11.01 -10.07
C GLU A 56 3.60 10.18 -9.04
N VAL A 57 3.44 10.71 -7.83
CA VAL A 57 2.84 9.99 -6.70
C VAL A 57 1.33 10.14 -6.66
N ILE A 58 0.62 9.02 -6.46
CA ILE A 58 -0.82 8.96 -6.18
C ILE A 58 -1.04 8.27 -4.84
N GLY A 59 -1.69 8.95 -3.89
CA GLY A 59 -2.07 8.36 -2.60
C GLY A 59 -3.37 7.57 -2.72
N VAL A 60 -3.40 6.36 -2.15
CA VAL A 60 -4.62 5.53 -2.10
C VAL A 60 -4.81 4.98 -0.70
N THR A 61 -5.99 5.20 -0.12
CA THR A 61 -6.44 4.48 1.08
C THR A 61 -7.45 3.40 0.69
N MET A 62 -7.24 2.19 1.20
CA MET A 62 -8.14 1.06 1.00
C MET A 62 -9.20 1.05 2.11
N HIS A 63 -10.47 1.11 1.74
CA HIS A 63 -11.57 0.94 2.66
C HIS A 63 -11.91 -0.55 2.76
N LEU A 64 -11.57 -1.18 3.88
CA LEU A 64 -11.63 -2.63 4.04
C LEU A 64 -12.75 -3.11 4.96
N TRP A 65 -13.26 -2.24 5.85
CA TRP A 65 -14.23 -2.63 6.87
C TRP A 65 -15.08 -1.45 7.33
N ASP A 66 -16.37 -1.70 7.62
CA ASP A 66 -17.23 -0.76 8.35
C ASP A 66 -17.53 -1.30 9.74
N TYR A 67 -17.14 -0.56 10.77
CA TYR A 67 -17.50 -0.89 12.14
C TYR A 67 -18.99 -0.63 12.42
N ASP A 68 -19.62 0.29 11.70
CA ASP A 68 -21.05 0.63 11.87
C ASP A 68 -22.00 -0.54 11.55
N ARG A 69 -21.51 -1.57 10.84
CA ARG A 69 -22.30 -2.72 10.38
C ARG A 69 -22.20 -3.93 11.30
N VAL A 70 -21.31 -3.91 12.29
CA VAL A 70 -21.13 -4.98 13.26
C VAL A 70 -21.43 -4.44 14.65
N GLY A 71 -22.31 -5.14 15.38
CA GLY A 71 -22.67 -4.75 16.75
C GLY A 71 -21.45 -4.82 17.67
N GLY A 72 -20.83 -3.67 17.91
CA GLY A 72 -19.61 -3.48 18.68
C GLY A 72 -19.54 -2.07 19.26
N ASN A 73 -18.60 -1.81 20.16
CA ASN A 73 -18.49 -0.49 20.76
C ASN A 73 -17.60 0.41 19.90
N ALA A 74 -18.24 1.21 19.03
CA ALA A 74 -17.56 2.16 18.15
C ALA A 74 -16.64 3.16 18.87
N GLN A 75 -16.79 3.36 20.19
CA GLN A 75 -15.91 4.24 20.98
C GLN A 75 -14.58 3.57 21.38
N PHE A 76 -14.47 2.24 21.32
CA PHE A 76 -13.26 1.49 21.73
C PHE A 76 -12.69 0.59 20.64
N GLU A 77 -13.47 0.32 19.59
CA GLU A 77 -13.04 -0.48 18.43
C GLU A 77 -12.35 0.42 17.40
N HIS A 78 -11.10 0.81 17.70
CA HIS A 78 -10.25 1.57 16.79
C HIS A 78 -9.58 0.62 15.79
N GLY A 79 -10.29 0.31 14.71
CA GLY A 79 -9.73 -0.44 13.60
C GLY A 79 -8.85 0.40 12.68
N CYS A 80 -7.98 -0.26 11.92
CA CYS A 80 -7.07 0.30 10.90
C CYS A 80 -7.78 0.98 9.70
N CYS A 81 -9.05 1.35 9.80
CA CYS A 81 -9.93 1.80 8.72
C CYS A 81 -10.91 2.90 9.18
N THR A 82 -10.53 3.73 10.15
CA THR A 82 -11.44 4.77 10.65
C THR A 82 -11.61 5.93 9.66
N VAL A 83 -12.63 6.77 9.89
CA VAL A 83 -12.83 8.02 9.14
C VAL A 83 -11.64 8.96 9.37
N GLU A 84 -11.10 8.94 10.59
CA GLU A 84 -9.95 9.68 11.05
C GLU A 84 -8.69 9.31 10.26
N ASP A 85 -8.38 8.01 10.11
CA ASP A 85 -7.23 7.54 9.32
C ASP A 85 -7.28 8.01 7.86
N ARG A 86 -8.48 7.97 7.26
CA ARG A 86 -8.70 8.47 5.89
C ARG A 86 -8.51 9.98 5.79
N ASN A 87 -8.88 10.72 6.84
CA ASN A 87 -8.68 12.16 6.90
C ASN A 87 -7.20 12.52 7.09
N ASP A 88 -6.47 11.78 7.91
CA ASP A 88 -5.04 11.98 8.10
C ASP A 88 -4.27 11.75 6.80
N ALA A 89 -4.57 10.64 6.10
CA ALA A 89 -3.99 10.39 4.78
C ALA A 89 -4.31 11.51 3.77
N ARG A 90 -5.56 12.00 3.76
CA ARG A 90 -5.98 13.13 2.91
C ARG A 90 -5.23 14.42 3.25
N VAL A 91 -5.05 14.74 4.52
CA VAL A 91 -4.32 15.93 4.97
C VAL A 91 -2.86 15.86 4.54
N VAL A 92 -2.21 14.71 4.73
CA VAL A 92 -0.83 14.48 4.27
C VAL A 92 -0.74 14.63 2.75
N ALA A 93 -1.62 13.98 2.00
CA ALA A 93 -1.63 14.07 0.54
C ALA A 93 -1.81 15.52 0.06
N GLY A 94 -2.70 16.29 0.69
CA GLY A 94 -2.89 17.71 0.42
C GLY A 94 -1.63 18.54 0.69
N LYS A 95 -0.91 18.27 1.79
CA LYS A 95 0.38 18.94 2.10
C LYS A 95 1.47 18.59 1.08
N LEU A 96 1.49 17.37 0.58
CA LEU A 96 2.45 16.91 -0.43
C LEU A 96 2.07 17.35 -1.86
N GLY A 97 0.85 17.89 -2.06
CA GLY A 97 0.34 18.25 -3.37
C GLY A 97 0.17 17.05 -4.31
N ILE A 98 -0.23 15.89 -3.76
CA ILE A 98 -0.46 14.66 -4.53
C ILE A 98 -1.96 14.34 -4.60
N PRO A 99 -2.45 13.77 -5.72
CA PRO A 99 -3.82 13.26 -5.79
C PRO A 99 -4.03 12.13 -4.78
N TYR A 100 -5.24 12.07 -4.23
CA TYR A 100 -5.60 11.10 -3.20
C TYR A 100 -6.99 10.51 -3.44
N TYR A 101 -7.09 9.18 -3.35
CA TYR A 101 -8.33 8.43 -3.53
C TYR A 101 -8.58 7.48 -2.38
N VAL A 102 -9.86 7.26 -2.09
CA VAL A 102 -10.31 6.15 -1.24
C VAL A 102 -10.94 5.11 -2.15
N VAL A 103 -10.45 3.88 -2.07
CA VAL A 103 -10.95 2.76 -2.89
C VAL A 103 -11.59 1.73 -1.98
N ASP A 104 -12.81 1.35 -2.32
CA ASP A 104 -13.56 0.33 -1.59
C ASP A 104 -13.10 -1.08 -2.01
N PHE A 105 -12.56 -1.83 -1.04
CA PHE A 105 -12.15 -3.23 -1.21
C PHE A 105 -12.77 -4.12 -0.12
N ARG A 106 -13.92 -3.74 0.44
CA ARG A 106 -14.60 -4.50 1.50
C ARG A 106 -14.95 -5.92 1.04
N ALA A 107 -15.43 -6.09 -0.20
CA ALA A 107 -15.84 -7.39 -0.72
C ALA A 107 -14.63 -8.34 -0.90
N GLU A 108 -13.53 -7.82 -1.42
CA GLU A 108 -12.29 -8.54 -1.63
C GLU A 108 -11.61 -8.88 -0.31
N PHE A 109 -11.69 -7.99 0.68
CA PHE A 109 -11.21 -8.26 2.04
C PHE A 109 -12.02 -9.33 2.75
N GLU A 110 -13.35 -9.28 2.63
CA GLU A 110 -14.26 -10.29 3.20
C GLU A 110 -13.96 -11.69 2.66
N GLN A 111 -13.86 -11.82 1.33
CA GLN A 111 -13.59 -13.09 0.67
C GLN A 111 -12.14 -13.54 0.87
N GLY A 112 -11.19 -12.61 0.72
CA GLY A 112 -9.77 -12.90 0.73
C GLY A 112 -9.19 -13.14 2.12
N VAL A 113 -9.74 -12.51 3.16
CA VAL A 113 -9.14 -12.48 4.50
C VAL A 113 -10.10 -13.01 5.55
N ILE A 114 -11.29 -12.42 5.67
CA ILE A 114 -12.23 -12.71 6.76
C ILE A 114 -12.80 -14.12 6.66
N SER A 115 -13.25 -14.54 5.48
CA SER A 115 -13.80 -15.88 5.25
C SER A 115 -12.81 -16.98 5.64
N ASN A 116 -11.53 -16.81 5.28
CA ASN A 116 -10.46 -17.72 5.70
C ASN A 116 -10.24 -17.66 7.21
N PHE A 117 -10.12 -16.46 7.78
CA PHE A 117 -9.91 -16.26 9.21
C PHE A 117 -10.97 -16.98 10.05
N VAL A 118 -12.26 -16.79 9.73
CA VAL A 118 -13.37 -17.45 10.43
C VAL A 118 -13.31 -18.97 10.27
N SER A 119 -13.14 -19.47 9.04
CA SER A 119 -13.07 -20.91 8.77
C SER A 119 -11.93 -21.61 9.53
N GLU A 120 -10.75 -21.00 9.58
CA GLU A 120 -9.59 -21.54 10.30
C GLU A 120 -9.83 -21.62 11.80
N TYR A 121 -10.46 -20.59 12.39
CA TYR A 121 -10.85 -20.59 13.80
C TYR A 121 -11.88 -21.64 14.13
N VAL A 122 -12.91 -21.83 13.28
CA VAL A 122 -13.91 -22.89 13.44
C VAL A 122 -13.26 -24.28 13.46
N GLN A 123 -12.14 -24.44 12.77
CA GLN A 123 -11.37 -25.69 12.72
C GLN A 123 -10.31 -25.79 13.84
N GLY A 124 -10.33 -24.90 14.82
CA GLY A 124 -9.42 -24.92 15.97
C GLY A 124 -7.99 -24.50 15.65
N ARG A 125 -7.75 -23.81 14.53
CA ARG A 125 -6.44 -23.28 14.15
C ARG A 125 -6.32 -21.80 14.50
N THR A 126 -5.08 -21.29 14.49
CA THR A 126 -4.77 -19.88 14.72
C THR A 126 -4.26 -19.24 13.42
N PRO A 127 -5.15 -18.68 12.59
CA PRO A 127 -4.76 -18.05 11.33
C PRO A 127 -4.05 -16.70 11.54
N ASN A 128 -3.21 -16.32 10.59
CA ASN A 128 -2.64 -14.97 10.51
C ASN A 128 -3.31 -14.17 9.38
N PRO A 129 -4.29 -13.29 9.68
CA PRO A 129 -5.02 -12.52 8.66
C PRO A 129 -4.13 -11.49 7.95
N CYS A 130 -3.05 -11.02 8.58
CA CYS A 130 -2.15 -10.02 8.00
C CYS A 130 -1.38 -10.59 6.80
N VAL A 131 -1.01 -11.88 6.85
CA VAL A 131 -0.34 -12.57 5.72
C VAL A 131 -1.31 -12.70 4.52
N ALA A 132 -2.56 -13.07 4.79
CA ALA A 132 -3.60 -13.13 3.75
C ALA A 132 -3.91 -11.74 3.17
N CYS A 133 -4.01 -10.72 4.02
CA CYS A 133 -4.26 -9.33 3.59
C CYS A 133 -3.14 -8.80 2.69
N ASN A 134 -1.88 -9.01 3.06
CA ASN A 134 -0.75 -8.57 2.23
C ASN A 134 -0.76 -9.25 0.86
N SER A 135 -0.89 -10.57 0.81
CA SER A 135 -0.84 -11.34 -0.44
C SER A 135 -2.06 -11.11 -1.35
N ARG A 136 -3.27 -11.04 -0.78
CA ARG A 136 -4.52 -11.00 -1.57
C ARG A 136 -5.01 -9.58 -1.84
N VAL A 137 -4.86 -8.67 -0.87
CA VAL A 137 -5.42 -7.32 -0.95
C VAL A 137 -4.34 -6.31 -1.35
N LYS A 138 -3.27 -6.18 -0.55
CA LYS A 138 -2.27 -5.12 -0.79
C LYS A 138 -1.38 -5.36 -2.01
N PHE A 139 -1.01 -6.60 -2.28
CA PHE A 139 -0.18 -6.97 -3.45
C PHE A 139 -0.95 -7.77 -4.50
N GLY A 140 -2.25 -7.98 -4.28
CA GLY A 140 -3.19 -8.47 -5.29
C GLY A 140 -4.04 -7.32 -5.81
N VAL A 141 -5.22 -7.13 -5.21
CA VAL A 141 -6.24 -6.18 -5.67
C VAL A 141 -5.73 -4.74 -5.83
N LEU A 142 -4.94 -4.23 -4.88
CA LEU A 142 -4.38 -2.88 -5.00
C LEU A 142 -3.38 -2.77 -6.17
N LEU A 143 -2.61 -3.83 -6.45
CA LEU A 143 -1.68 -3.85 -7.58
C LEU A 143 -2.45 -3.85 -8.90
N ASP A 144 -3.54 -4.61 -9.00
CA ASP A 144 -4.44 -4.59 -10.15
C ASP A 144 -5.06 -3.21 -10.36
N ARG A 145 -5.51 -2.57 -9.28
CA ARG A 145 -6.02 -1.20 -9.33
C ARG A 145 -4.96 -0.18 -9.75
N ALA A 146 -3.73 -0.34 -9.28
CA ALA A 146 -2.63 0.53 -9.66
C ALA A 146 -2.31 0.41 -11.17
N ARG A 147 -2.39 -0.81 -11.73
CA ARG A 147 -2.26 -1.05 -13.16
C ARG A 147 -3.34 -0.33 -13.97
N GLU A 148 -4.60 -0.38 -13.52
CA GLU A 148 -5.71 0.35 -14.17
C GLU A 148 -5.48 1.87 -14.18
N LEU A 149 -4.82 2.41 -13.14
CA LEU A 149 -4.43 3.82 -13.06
C LEU A 149 -3.18 4.16 -13.88
N GLY A 150 -2.59 3.16 -14.56
CA GLY A 150 -1.37 3.29 -15.36
C GLY A 150 -0.14 3.59 -14.51
N ALA A 151 -0.08 3.06 -13.29
CA ALA A 151 1.09 3.18 -12.42
C ALA A 151 2.16 2.15 -12.78
N ASP A 152 3.42 2.57 -12.71
CA ASP A 152 4.59 1.72 -12.95
C ASP A 152 4.96 0.91 -11.69
N TYR A 153 4.65 1.47 -10.51
CA TYR A 153 4.98 0.88 -9.21
C TYR A 153 3.86 1.01 -8.18
N VAL A 154 3.84 0.09 -7.22
CA VAL A 154 3.10 0.23 -5.96
C VAL A 154 4.09 0.35 -4.81
N ALA A 155 3.86 1.30 -3.91
CA ALA A 155 4.65 1.48 -2.70
C ALA A 155 3.79 1.39 -1.43
N THR A 156 4.41 0.93 -0.35
CA THR A 156 3.79 0.85 0.97
C THR A 156 4.75 1.30 2.08
N GLY A 157 4.19 1.63 3.24
CA GLY A 157 4.94 1.90 4.47
C GLY A 157 5.63 0.69 5.10
N HIS A 158 5.61 -0.50 4.49
CA HIS A 158 6.27 -1.67 5.08
C HIS A 158 7.79 -1.47 5.19
N TYR A 159 8.33 -1.91 6.33
CA TYR A 159 9.75 -2.00 6.62
C TYR A 159 10.35 -3.29 6.02
N ALA A 160 10.36 -3.33 4.69
CA ALA A 160 11.05 -4.36 3.92
C ALA A 160 11.78 -3.71 2.75
N ARG A 161 12.74 -4.46 2.19
CA ARG A 161 13.53 -4.08 1.01
C ARG A 161 13.33 -5.13 -0.07
N VAL A 162 13.15 -4.70 -1.30
CA VAL A 162 13.14 -5.59 -2.47
C VAL A 162 14.55 -5.57 -3.05
N SER A 163 15.14 -6.74 -3.23
CA SER A 163 16.36 -6.92 -4.00
C SER A 163 15.99 -7.66 -5.27
N LEU A 164 16.43 -7.15 -6.41
CA LEU A 164 16.40 -7.93 -7.64
C LEU A 164 17.63 -8.84 -7.63
N ASP A 165 17.40 -10.13 -7.89
CA ASP A 165 18.50 -11.04 -8.16
C ASP A 165 18.90 -10.87 -9.62
N GLU A 166 20.11 -10.42 -9.89
CA GLU A 166 20.62 -10.24 -11.25
C GLU A 166 20.85 -11.57 -11.98
N THR A 167 20.66 -12.71 -11.29
CA THR A 167 20.88 -14.06 -11.82
C THR A 167 19.61 -14.91 -11.99
N ALA A 168 18.43 -14.37 -11.68
CA ALA A 168 17.17 -15.09 -11.85
C ALA A 168 16.59 -14.85 -13.26
N ASP A 169 16.62 -15.91 -14.09
CA ASP A 169 16.01 -15.99 -15.43
C ASP A 169 14.47 -15.84 -15.43
#